data_AF-A0A453GGN1-F1
#
_entry.id   AF-A0A453GGN1-F1
#
_cell.length_a   1.000
_cell.length_b   1.000
_cell.length_c   1.000
_cell.angle_alpha   90.00
_cell.angle_beta   90.00
_cell.angle_gamma   90.00
#
_symmetry.space_group_name_H-M   'P 1'
#
loop_
_entity.id
_entity.type
_entity.pdbx_description
1 polymer ?
#
loop_
_entity_poly.entity_id
_entity_poly.type
_entity_poly.pdbx_seq_one_letter_code
_entity_poly.pdbx_strand_id
1 'polypeptide(L)'
;SKTGVWTHGVVWDNPLSVSRFPRSIFFNRMLHFSSDNNLVVAIDVEGNHRVIRGPMPDSARGVPNVYLSRGQLHLANGSVSELSIWALEDFSSENWTLKHSVSHLQLLGTEYSMFAGNYRVISIHPEHNVIFIVCEQLYMLSGPSLTKLMSYEMDSRELRFICDLEWGCRTPYLPYVPLLSEPLADGQ
;
A
#
# COMPACT_ATOMS: atom_id res chain seq x y z
N SER A 1 -35.41 1.12 12.72
CA SER A 1 -34.85 0.36 13.86
C SER A 1 -34.13 1.35 14.77
N LYS A 2 -34.13 1.09 16.08
CA LYS A 2 -33.73 2.00 17.16
C LYS A 2 -32.23 2.34 17.11
N THR A 3 -31.92 3.57 17.49
CA THR A 3 -30.61 4.12 17.89
C THR A 3 -29.55 3.06 18.15
N GLY A 4 -28.59 2.94 17.22
CA GLY A 4 -27.41 2.09 17.34
C GLY A 4 -26.60 2.51 18.54
N VAL A 5 -26.73 1.74 19.63
CA VAL A 5 -25.89 1.83 20.81
C VAL A 5 -24.46 1.53 20.35
N TRP A 6 -23.55 2.48 20.56
CA TRP A 6 -22.13 2.24 20.38
C TRP A 6 -21.69 1.14 21.35
N THR A 7 -21.59 -0.09 20.87
CA THR A 7 -20.88 -1.14 21.60
C THR A 7 -19.40 -0.82 21.49
N HIS A 8 -18.79 -0.46 22.62
CA HIS A 8 -17.34 -0.43 22.77
C HIS A 8 -16.82 -1.87 22.56
N GLY A 9 -16.61 -2.22 21.30
CA GLY A 9 -16.28 -3.55 20.83
C GLY A 9 -14.79 -3.81 20.98
N VAL A 10 -14.48 -4.87 21.74
CA VAL A 10 -13.19 -5.56 21.82
C VAL A 10 -12.03 -4.67 22.29
N VAL A 11 -11.79 -4.69 23.60
CA VAL A 11 -10.47 -4.36 24.13
C VAL A 11 -9.52 -5.40 23.55
N TRP A 12 -8.59 -4.97 22.70
CA TRP A 12 -7.53 -5.83 22.20
C TRP A 12 -6.71 -6.30 23.40
N ASP A 13 -6.50 -7.61 23.56
CA ASP A 13 -5.65 -8.16 24.62
C ASP A 13 -4.21 -7.61 24.56
N ASN A 14 -3.83 -7.06 23.40
CA ASN A 14 -2.62 -6.28 23.20
C ASN A 14 -2.92 -5.10 22.27
N PRO A 15 -2.68 -3.83 22.66
CA PRO A 15 -3.01 -2.68 21.82
C PRO A 15 -2.25 -2.75 20.49
N LEU A 16 -2.99 -2.80 19.39
CA LEU A 16 -2.43 -2.66 18.05
C LEU A 16 -1.84 -1.26 17.89
N SER A 17 -0.54 -1.16 17.67
CA SER A 17 0.09 0.09 17.24
C SER A 17 -0.10 0.26 15.74
N VAL A 18 -0.62 1.41 15.34
CA VAL A 18 -0.89 1.74 13.94
C VAL A 18 -0.31 3.10 13.65
N SER A 19 0.43 3.21 12.55
CA SER A 19 0.95 4.47 12.02
C SER A 19 -0.11 5.58 12.00
N ARG A 20 0.33 6.84 12.14
CA ARG A 20 -0.52 8.03 12.22
C ARG A 20 -1.48 8.20 11.02
N PHE A 21 -1.14 7.62 9.88
CA PHE A 21 -1.97 7.61 8.66
C PHE A 21 -1.80 6.26 7.93
N PRO A 22 -2.41 5.17 8.44
CA PRO A 22 -2.25 3.87 7.82
C PRO A 22 -3.00 3.88 6.48
N ARG A 23 -2.40 3.30 5.44
CA ARG A 23 -3.19 2.97 4.27
C ARG A 23 -4.14 1.84 4.64
N SER A 24 -5.42 2.04 4.36
CA SER A 24 -6.46 1.04 4.50
C SER A 24 -7.19 0.81 3.19
N ILE A 25 -7.66 -0.40 2.97
CA ILE A 25 -8.50 -0.76 1.82
C ILE A 25 -9.74 -1.53 2.28
N PHE A 26 -10.86 -1.34 1.61
CA PHE A 26 -12.06 -2.13 1.84
C PHE A 26 -12.16 -3.22 0.76
N PHE A 27 -12.18 -4.48 1.17
CA PHE A 27 -12.20 -5.63 0.28
C PHE A 27 -12.91 -6.80 0.99
N ASN A 28 -13.67 -7.63 0.28
CA ASN A 28 -14.39 -8.77 0.88
C ASN A 28 -15.16 -8.43 2.18
N ARG A 29 -15.85 -7.27 2.19
CA ARG A 29 -16.63 -6.76 3.34
C ARG A 29 -15.82 -6.46 4.60
N MET A 30 -14.49 -6.39 4.50
CA MET A 30 -13.58 -6.10 5.61
C MET A 30 -12.66 -4.93 5.27
N LEU A 31 -12.38 -4.10 6.27
CA LEU A 31 -11.35 -3.09 6.24
C LEU A 31 -10.00 -3.74 6.54
N HIS A 32 -9.06 -3.61 5.62
CA HIS A 32 -7.71 -4.14 5.73
C HIS A 32 -6.69 -3.02 5.90
N PHE A 33 -5.77 -3.15 6.83
CA PHE A 33 -4.66 -2.22 7.03
C PHE A 33 -3.47 -2.91 7.72
N SER A 34 -2.30 -2.29 7.67
CA SER A 34 -1.11 -2.80 8.37
C SER A 34 -0.92 -2.12 9.72
N SER A 35 -0.45 -2.89 10.69
CA SER A 35 0.03 -2.42 12.00
C SER A 35 1.54 -2.27 12.03
N ASP A 36 2.06 -1.54 13.02
CA ASP A 36 3.50 -1.30 13.19
C ASP A 36 4.30 -2.57 13.50
N ASN A 37 3.61 -3.65 13.87
CA ASN A 37 4.19 -4.97 14.18
C ASN A 37 4.17 -5.92 12.97
N ASN A 38 4.00 -5.39 11.75
CA ASN A 38 4.01 -6.14 10.49
C ASN A 38 2.85 -7.13 10.38
N LEU A 39 1.74 -6.78 11.00
CA LEU A 39 0.52 -7.56 10.91
C LEU A 39 -0.42 -6.87 9.94
N VAL A 40 -1.04 -7.66 9.07
CA VAL A 40 -2.20 -7.23 8.28
C VAL A 40 -3.43 -7.58 9.08
N VAL A 41 -4.22 -6.55 9.39
CA VAL A 41 -5.44 -6.66 10.16
C VAL A 41 -6.61 -6.51 9.19
N ALA A 42 -7.56 -7.43 9.27
CA ALA A 42 -8.87 -7.33 8.63
C ALA A 42 -9.93 -7.16 9.72
N ILE A 43 -10.83 -6.18 9.58
CA ILE A 43 -11.93 -5.92 10.52
C ILE A 43 -13.23 -5.75 9.73
N ASP A 44 -14.29 -6.45 10.10
CA ASP A 44 -15.60 -6.27 9.50
C ASP A 44 -16.42 -5.16 10.18
N VAL A 45 -17.61 -4.87 9.64
CA VAL A 45 -18.51 -3.83 10.17
C VAL A 45 -19.12 -4.16 11.53
N GLU A 46 -19.04 -5.42 11.97
CA GLU A 46 -19.52 -5.90 13.27
C GLU A 46 -18.42 -5.85 14.33
N GLY A 47 -17.16 -5.57 13.92
CA GLY A 47 -15.99 -5.53 14.78
C GLY A 47 -15.28 -6.88 14.93
N ASN A 48 -15.71 -7.91 14.20
CA ASN A 48 -14.93 -9.14 14.11
C ASN A 48 -13.64 -8.85 13.35
N HIS A 49 -12.53 -9.43 13.81
CA HIS A 49 -11.24 -9.17 13.24
C HIS A 49 -10.45 -10.45 13.03
N ARG A 50 -9.51 -10.37 12.10
CA ARG A 50 -8.46 -11.37 11.90
C ARG A 50 -7.14 -10.67 11.67
N VAL A 51 -6.09 -11.27 12.18
CA VAL A 51 -4.73 -10.74 12.11
C VAL A 51 -3.85 -11.80 11.51
N ILE A 52 -3.12 -11.45 10.45
CA ILE A 52 -2.14 -12.32 9.80
C ILE A 52 -0.78 -11.63 9.78
N ARG A 53 0.30 -12.40 9.88
CA ARG A 53 1.65 -11.85 9.81
C ARG A 53 2.03 -11.61 8.35
N GLY A 54 2.48 -10.40 8.04
CA GLY A 54 3.02 -10.07 6.72
C GLY A 54 4.47 -10.57 6.56
N PRO A 55 4.96 -10.72 5.32
CA PRO A 55 6.36 -10.98 5.05
C PRO A 55 7.18 -9.74 5.42
N MET A 56 8.18 -9.93 6.27
CA MET A 56 9.09 -8.86 6.67
C MET A 56 10.54 -9.25 6.38
N PRO A 57 11.27 -8.52 5.51
CA PRO A 57 12.70 -8.68 5.38
C PRO A 57 13.39 -8.12 6.64
N ASP A 58 14.50 -8.74 7.02
CA ASP A 58 15.29 -8.38 8.21
C ASP A 58 15.75 -6.91 8.24
N SER A 59 15.72 -6.23 7.09
CA SER A 59 16.17 -4.84 6.90
C SER A 59 15.06 -3.89 6.44
N ALA A 60 13.81 -4.15 6.81
CA ALA A 60 12.68 -3.30 6.45
C ALA A 60 12.81 -1.86 6.99
N ARG A 61 12.48 -0.86 6.16
CA ARG A 61 12.55 0.56 6.53
C ARG A 61 11.26 1.14 7.09
N GLY A 62 10.22 0.32 7.23
CA GLY A 62 8.95 0.75 7.79
C GLY A 62 7.85 -0.29 7.58
N VAL A 63 6.66 0.09 7.99
CA VAL A 63 5.47 -0.75 7.88
C VAL A 63 5.03 -0.85 6.42
N PRO A 64 4.89 -2.07 5.85
CA PRO A 64 4.44 -2.22 4.49
C PRO A 64 2.97 -1.79 4.38
N ASN A 65 2.64 -1.02 3.34
CA ASN A 65 1.26 -0.63 3.07
C ASN A 65 0.52 -1.77 2.37
N VAL A 66 -0.80 -1.88 2.64
CA VAL A 66 -1.71 -2.82 1.96
C VAL A 66 -2.28 -2.18 0.69
N TYR A 67 -2.34 -2.98 -0.38
CA TYR A 67 -2.92 -2.62 -1.67
C TYR A 67 -3.86 -3.73 -2.16
N LEU A 68 -4.73 -3.38 -3.11
CA LEU A 68 -5.58 -4.34 -3.81
C LEU A 68 -5.21 -4.33 -5.29
N SER A 69 -4.91 -5.50 -5.84
CA SER A 69 -4.71 -5.69 -7.27
C SER A 69 -5.16 -7.09 -7.66
N ARG A 70 -5.91 -7.19 -8.76
CA ARG A 70 -6.44 -8.45 -9.32
C ARG A 70 -7.21 -9.31 -8.30
N GLY A 71 -7.96 -8.65 -7.41
CA GLY A 71 -8.71 -9.31 -6.35
C GLY A 71 -7.85 -9.93 -5.23
N GLN A 72 -6.56 -9.59 -5.17
CA GLN A 72 -5.64 -10.08 -4.15
C GLN A 72 -5.04 -8.93 -3.34
N LEU A 73 -4.89 -9.16 -2.03
CA LEU A 73 -4.18 -8.23 -1.16
C LEU A 73 -2.69 -8.28 -1.47
N HIS A 74 -2.09 -7.12 -1.62
CA HIS A 74 -0.67 -6.96 -1.87
C HIS A 74 -0.01 -6.13 -0.79
N LEU A 75 1.24 -6.46 -0.46
CA LEU A 75 2.11 -5.66 0.39
C LEU A 75 3.29 -5.16 -0.43
N ALA A 76 3.56 -3.86 -0.33
CA ALA A 76 4.78 -3.28 -0.86
C ALA A 76 5.73 -2.98 0.30
N ASN A 77 6.91 -3.59 0.27
CA ASN A 77 7.88 -3.50 1.34
C ASN A 77 9.22 -2.97 0.83
N GLY A 78 9.65 -1.83 1.37
CA GLY A 78 10.96 -1.26 1.10
C GLY A 78 11.96 -1.67 2.17
N SER A 79 12.99 -2.41 1.79
CA SER A 79 14.15 -2.71 2.64
C SER A 79 15.29 -1.74 2.38
N VAL A 80 16.40 -1.88 3.12
CA VAL A 80 17.61 -1.08 2.88
C VAL A 80 18.09 -1.16 1.42
N SER A 81 17.95 -2.32 0.76
CA SER A 81 18.53 -2.62 -0.56
C SER A 81 17.52 -2.72 -1.72
N GLU A 82 16.27 -3.10 -1.44
CA GLU A 82 15.30 -3.40 -2.50
C GLU A 82 13.85 -3.06 -2.14
N LEU A 83 13.01 -3.03 -3.18
CA LEU A 83 11.55 -3.11 -3.08
C LEU A 83 11.12 -4.54 -3.34
N SER A 84 10.26 -5.07 -2.48
CA SER A 84 9.57 -6.34 -2.71
C SER A 84 8.06 -6.15 -2.68
N ILE A 85 7.36 -6.82 -3.59
CA ILE A 85 5.91 -6.86 -3.68
C ILE A 85 5.45 -8.29 -3.43
N TRP A 86 4.59 -8.46 -2.43
CA TRP A 86 4.06 -9.75 -2.01
C TRP A 86 2.55 -9.77 -2.22
N ALA A 87 2.01 -10.90 -2.67
CA ALA A 87 0.58 -11.13 -2.75
C ALA A 87 0.15 -12.18 -1.73
N LEU A 88 -0.95 -11.91 -1.04
CA LEU A 88 -1.60 -12.90 -0.20
C LEU A 88 -2.35 -13.88 -1.11
N GLU A 89 -2.06 -15.17 -0.98
CA GLU A 89 -2.70 -16.21 -1.79
C GLU A 89 -4.18 -16.31 -1.46
N ASP A 90 -4.45 -16.47 -0.17
CA ASP A 90 -5.78 -16.42 0.39
C ASP A 90 -5.69 -16.04 1.89
N PHE A 91 -6.76 -15.46 2.41
CA PHE A 91 -6.76 -15.00 3.81
C PHE A 91 -6.80 -16.18 4.81
N SER A 92 -7.19 -17.38 4.37
CA SER A 92 -7.30 -18.58 5.22
C SER A 92 -5.99 -19.31 5.47
N SER A 93 -5.11 -19.39 4.47
CA SER A 93 -3.83 -20.07 4.47
C SER A 93 -2.74 -19.22 5.09
N GLU A 94 -2.94 -17.90 5.13
CA GLU A 94 -1.96 -16.93 5.65
C GLU A 94 -0.63 -16.95 4.88
N ASN A 95 -0.64 -17.53 3.68
CA ASN A 95 0.53 -17.67 2.83
C ASN A 95 0.73 -16.46 1.93
N TRP A 96 1.97 -15.99 1.89
CA TRP A 96 2.40 -14.89 1.03
C TRP A 96 3.33 -15.40 -0.06
N THR A 97 3.05 -15.02 -1.30
CA THR A 97 3.91 -15.28 -2.45
C THR A 97 4.62 -13.99 -2.88
N LEU A 98 5.94 -14.06 -3.06
CA LEU A 98 6.73 -12.97 -3.63
C LEU A 98 6.40 -12.83 -5.12
N LYS A 99 5.84 -11.69 -5.53
CA LYS A 99 5.49 -11.40 -6.93
C LYS A 99 6.58 -10.64 -7.67
N HIS A 100 7.24 -9.70 -6.99
CA HIS A 100 8.29 -8.89 -7.58
C HIS A 100 9.34 -8.51 -6.57
N SER A 101 10.61 -8.49 -6.97
CA SER A 101 11.69 -7.84 -6.22
C SER A 101 12.64 -7.12 -7.17
N VAL A 102 13.05 -5.92 -6.76
CA VAL A 102 13.93 -5.05 -7.55
C VAL A 102 14.78 -4.19 -6.62
N SER A 103 16.09 -4.12 -6.89
CA SER A 103 16.98 -3.26 -6.12
C SER A 103 16.68 -1.79 -6.37
N HIS A 104 16.99 -0.91 -5.40
CA HIS A 104 16.74 0.54 -5.58
C HIS A 104 17.44 1.11 -6.82
N LEU A 105 18.64 0.61 -7.13
CA LEU A 105 19.41 1.02 -8.31
C LEU A 105 18.78 0.51 -9.61
N GLN A 106 18.23 -0.70 -9.64
CA GLN A 106 17.52 -1.22 -10.81
C GLN A 106 16.17 -0.52 -11.01
N LEU A 107 15.47 -0.20 -9.92
CA LEU A 107 14.18 0.47 -9.95
C LEU A 107 14.30 1.92 -10.46
N LEU A 108 15.25 2.67 -9.92
CA LEU A 108 15.40 4.11 -10.16
C LEU A 108 16.40 4.44 -11.27
N GLY A 109 17.26 3.49 -11.64
CA GLY A 109 18.38 3.73 -12.53
C GLY A 109 19.40 4.71 -11.94
N THR A 110 20.37 5.09 -12.78
CA THR A 110 21.36 6.11 -12.41
C THR A 110 20.75 7.50 -12.33
N GLU A 111 19.78 7.79 -13.21
CA GLU A 111 19.08 9.09 -13.31
C GLU A 111 18.40 9.49 -12.00
N TYR A 112 17.71 8.56 -11.34
CA TYR A 112 16.97 8.81 -10.11
C TYR A 112 17.63 8.20 -8.87
N SER A 113 18.91 7.83 -8.95
CA SER A 113 19.67 7.19 -7.86
C SER A 113 19.72 8.03 -6.57
N MET A 114 19.63 9.35 -6.67
CA MET A 114 19.51 10.26 -5.52
C MET A 114 18.28 10.00 -4.63
N PHE A 115 17.25 9.36 -5.17
CA PHE A 115 16.03 8.96 -4.45
C PHE A 115 16.13 7.53 -3.88
N ALA A 116 17.28 6.85 -4.01
CA ALA A 116 17.45 5.51 -3.48
C ALA A 116 17.15 5.48 -1.97
N GLY A 117 16.10 4.75 -1.63
CA GLY A 117 15.56 4.65 -0.27
C GLY A 117 14.74 5.83 0.24
N ASN A 118 14.58 6.88 -0.55
CA ASN A 118 13.69 8.01 -0.29
C ASN A 118 12.52 8.03 -1.29
N TYR A 119 11.84 6.89 -1.43
CA TYR A 119 10.61 6.79 -2.20
C TYR A 119 9.58 5.93 -1.47
N ARG A 120 8.33 6.05 -1.88
CA ARG A 120 7.20 5.26 -1.34
C ARG A 120 6.32 4.79 -2.49
N VAL A 121 5.92 3.52 -2.42
CA VAL A 121 4.78 3.06 -3.24
C VAL A 121 3.53 3.74 -2.70
N ILE A 122 2.73 4.30 -3.61
CA ILE A 122 1.49 5.01 -3.29
C ILE A 122 0.28 4.40 -3.99
N SER A 123 0.45 3.45 -4.90
CA SER A 123 -0.66 2.66 -5.44
C SER A 123 -0.12 1.45 -6.20
N ILE A 124 -0.97 0.44 -6.35
CA ILE A 124 -0.78 -0.66 -7.31
C ILE A 124 -2.00 -0.63 -8.22
N HIS A 125 -1.78 -0.72 -9.53
CA HIS A 125 -2.86 -0.70 -10.51
C HIS A 125 -3.79 -1.90 -10.25
N PRO A 126 -5.13 -1.70 -10.24
CA PRO A 126 -6.07 -2.77 -9.88
C PRO A 126 -6.04 -3.95 -10.86
N GLU A 127 -5.65 -3.72 -12.11
CA GLU A 127 -5.72 -4.74 -13.18
C GLU A 127 -4.36 -5.07 -13.83
N HIS A 128 -3.35 -4.21 -13.65
CA HIS A 128 -2.08 -4.31 -14.37
C HIS A 128 -0.92 -4.41 -13.36
N ASN A 129 0.20 -4.95 -13.81
CA ASN A 129 1.40 -5.11 -13.00
C ASN A 129 2.18 -3.78 -12.91
N VAL A 130 1.48 -2.69 -12.59
CA VAL A 130 2.03 -1.34 -12.51
C VAL A 130 1.90 -0.83 -11.08
N ILE A 131 2.98 -0.26 -10.55
CA ILE A 131 2.98 0.44 -9.26
C ILE A 131 3.21 1.93 -9.49
N PHE A 132 2.61 2.75 -8.64
CA PHE A 132 2.84 4.19 -8.61
C PHE A 132 3.72 4.54 -7.42
N ILE A 133 4.76 5.33 -7.68
CA ILE A 133 5.81 5.64 -6.72
C ILE A 133 5.94 7.15 -6.62
N VAL A 134 6.10 7.62 -5.39
CA VAL A 134 6.50 9.00 -5.10
C VAL A 134 7.94 8.97 -4.59
N CYS A 135 8.82 9.68 -5.29
CA CYS A 135 10.21 9.90 -4.90
C CYS A 135 10.34 11.28 -4.28
N GLU A 136 10.80 11.38 -3.04
CA GLU A 136 10.89 12.63 -2.28
C GLU A 136 12.34 12.90 -1.87
N GLN A 137 12.85 14.08 -2.19
CA GLN A 137 14.17 14.51 -1.69
C GLN A 137 14.02 15.22 -0.34
N LEU A 138 14.43 14.56 0.75
CA LEU A 138 14.22 15.06 2.12
C LEU A 138 15.12 16.24 2.57
N TYR A 139 16.14 16.65 1.80
CA TYR A 139 17.25 17.45 2.33
C TYR A 139 17.42 18.88 1.78
N MET A 140 16.41 19.49 1.17
CA MET A 140 16.49 20.92 0.83
C MET A 140 15.84 21.77 1.94
N LEU A 141 16.68 22.45 2.73
CA LEU A 141 16.28 23.46 3.72
C LEU A 141 15.74 24.76 3.06
N SER A 142 15.94 24.92 1.76
CA SER A 142 15.42 26.02 0.95
C SER A 142 15.49 25.68 -0.54
N GLY A 143 14.36 25.72 -1.26
CA GLY A 143 14.23 25.42 -2.69
C GLY A 143 12.90 24.72 -3.03
N PRO A 144 12.50 24.62 -4.32
CA PRO A 144 11.32 23.84 -4.69
C PRO A 144 11.52 22.37 -4.30
N SER A 145 10.50 21.76 -3.69
CA SER A 145 10.52 20.31 -3.39
C SER A 145 10.59 19.54 -4.70
N LEU A 146 11.54 18.62 -4.80
CA LEU A 146 11.63 17.66 -5.90
C LEU A 146 10.88 16.39 -5.49
N THR A 147 9.56 16.49 -5.43
CA THR A 147 8.69 15.32 -5.28
C THR A 147 8.30 14.88 -6.69
N LYS A 148 8.68 13.67 -7.08
CA LYS A 148 8.39 13.13 -8.41
C LYS A 148 7.37 12.00 -8.32
N LEU A 149 6.33 12.08 -9.14
CA LEU A 149 5.40 10.98 -9.35
C LEU A 149 5.86 10.15 -10.55
N MET A 150 5.94 8.85 -10.34
CA MET A 150 6.40 7.89 -11.33
C MET A 150 5.47 6.67 -11.35
N SER A 151 5.41 5.99 -12.48
CA SER A 151 4.88 4.63 -12.60
C SER A 151 6.01 3.66 -12.91
N TYR A 152 5.93 2.45 -12.38
CA TYR A 152 6.85 1.37 -12.67
C TYR A 152 6.07 0.14 -13.12
N GLU A 153 6.35 -0.33 -14.32
CA GLU A 153 5.81 -1.57 -14.89
C GLU A 153 6.70 -2.74 -14.43
N MET A 154 6.13 -3.73 -13.74
CA MET A 154 6.89 -4.79 -13.08
C MET A 154 7.37 -5.91 -14.03
N ASP A 155 6.63 -6.19 -15.11
CA ASP A 155 6.93 -7.25 -16.07
C ASP A 155 8.10 -6.86 -17.01
N SER A 156 8.04 -5.67 -17.60
CA SER A 156 9.08 -5.05 -18.42
C SER A 156 10.18 -4.36 -17.59
N ARG A 157 9.93 -4.14 -16.29
CA ARG A 157 10.83 -3.45 -15.36
C ARG A 157 11.15 -2.01 -15.79
N GLU A 158 10.19 -1.35 -16.41
CA GLU A 158 10.33 0.02 -16.90
C GLU A 158 9.79 1.05 -15.90
N LEU A 159 10.65 1.99 -15.50
CA LEU A 159 10.25 3.19 -14.77
C LEU A 159 9.87 4.30 -15.76
N ARG A 160 8.74 4.95 -15.51
CA ARG A 160 8.26 6.09 -16.30
C ARG A 160 7.95 7.27 -15.39
N PHE A 161 8.53 8.41 -15.70
CA PHE A 161 8.19 9.68 -15.08
C PHE A 161 6.79 10.13 -15.52
N ILE A 162 5.99 10.63 -14.58
CA ILE A 162 4.64 11.15 -14.85
C ILE A 162 4.65 12.68 -14.72
N CYS A 163 4.97 13.18 -13.53
CA CYS A 163 5.02 14.62 -13.26
C CYS A 163 5.80 14.95 -12.00
N ASP A 164 6.12 16.23 -11.85
CA ASP A 164 6.55 16.81 -10.58
C ASP A 164 5.33 17.18 -9.74
N LEU A 165 5.39 16.88 -8.44
CA LEU A 165 4.39 17.27 -7.44
C LEU A 165 4.87 18.53 -6.72
N GLU A 166 3.93 19.45 -6.44
CA GLU A 166 4.22 20.73 -5.81
C GLU A 166 4.62 20.60 -4.33
N TRP A 167 5.19 21.68 -3.80
CA TRP A 167 5.56 21.76 -2.39
C TRP A 167 4.34 21.56 -1.49
N GLY A 168 4.43 20.62 -0.55
CA GLY A 168 3.35 20.32 0.38
C GLY A 168 2.43 19.18 -0.07
N CYS A 169 2.65 18.56 -1.23
CA CYS A 169 2.10 17.25 -1.58
C CYS A 169 2.69 16.16 -0.67
N ARG A 170 2.31 16.18 0.60
CA ARG A 170 2.68 15.17 1.59
C ARG A 170 1.57 14.14 1.71
N THR A 171 1.98 12.93 2.07
CA THR A 171 1.09 11.80 2.37
C THR A 171 -0.04 12.19 3.34
N PRO A 172 -1.24 11.58 3.22
CA PRO A 172 -1.53 10.38 2.44
C PRO A 172 -1.96 10.65 1.00
N TYR A 173 -1.44 9.83 0.08
CA TYR A 173 -2.02 9.68 -1.26
C TYR A 173 -3.13 8.64 -1.18
N LEU A 174 -4.33 8.97 -1.64
CA LEU A 174 -5.48 8.07 -1.60
C LEU A 174 -5.82 7.63 -3.02
N PRO A 175 -5.76 6.32 -3.35
CA PRO A 175 -6.26 5.84 -4.62
C PRO A 175 -7.78 6.05 -4.64
N TYR A 176 -8.27 6.87 -5.57
CA TYR A 176 -9.71 6.95 -5.82
C TYR A 176 -10.13 5.65 -6.51
N VAL A 177 -11.01 4.89 -5.86
CA VAL A 177 -11.69 3.74 -6.46
C VAL A 177 -13.07 4.24 -6.87
N PRO A 178 -13.36 4.42 -8.17
CA PRO A 178 -14.72 4.69 -8.59
C PRO A 178 -15.57 3.45 -8.30
N LEU A 179 -16.30 3.48 -7.19
CA LEU A 179 -17.55 2.74 -7.10
C LEU A 179 -18.49 3.44 -8.09
N LEU A 180 -18.83 2.76 -9.19
CA LEU A 180 -20.13 2.75 -9.86
C LEU A 180 -19.96 2.27 -11.30
N SER A 181 -20.43 1.04 -11.55
CA SER A 181 -21.34 0.74 -12.66
C SER A 181 -22.14 -0.47 -12.21
N GLU A 182 -23.36 -0.24 -11.73
CA GLU A 182 -24.37 -1.30 -11.71
C GLU A 182 -24.46 -1.86 -13.14
N PRO A 183 -24.47 -3.19 -13.34
CA PRO A 183 -24.82 -3.72 -14.65
C PRO A 183 -26.24 -3.26 -14.94
N LEU A 184 -26.46 -2.69 -16.14
CA LEU A 184 -27.80 -2.56 -16.68
C LEU A 184 -28.44 -3.94 -16.56
N ALA A 185 -29.42 -4.05 -15.67
CA ALA A 185 -30.36 -5.14 -15.72
C ALA A 185 -31.10 -4.96 -17.06
N ASP A 186 -30.66 -5.69 -18.08
CA ASP A 186 -31.47 -5.86 -19.28
C ASP A 186 -32.80 -6.46 -18.82
N GLY A 187 -33.85 -5.66 -18.99
CA GLY A 187 -35.20 -5.94 -18.58
C GLY A 187 -35.77 -7.19 -19.26
N GLN A 188 -36.76 -7.78 -18.60
CA GLN A 188 -37.66 -8.80 -19.15
C GLN A 188 -38.33 -8.35 -20.44
#